data_AF-A0A3C1BKS8-F1
#
_entry.id   AF-A0A3C1BKS8-F1
#
_cell.length_a   1.000
_cell.length_b   1.000
_cell.length_c   1.000
_cell.angle_alpha   90.00
_cell.angle_beta   90.00
_cell.angle_gamma   90.00
#
_symmetry.space_group_name_H-M   'P 1'
#
loop_
_entity.id
_entity.type
_entity.pdbx_description
1 polymer ?
#
loop_
_entity_poly.entity_id
_entity_poly.type
_entity_poly.pdbx_seq_one_letter_code
_entity_poly.pdbx_strand_id
1 'polypeptide(L)'
;AAAHFARTRNVPYFGICFGMQMAVLEAARHLAGITDATSTEFGLAGTPVVGLMTEWAKGEVLEKRGITSDLGGTMRLGAYEAFLAEDSRVADIYGTRVISERHPHRYR
;
A
#
# COMPACT_ATOMS: atom_id res chain seq x y z
N ALA A 1 9.46 -12.92 3.46
CA ALA A 1 9.70 -14.36 3.15
C ALA A 1 8.65 -14.93 2.19
N ALA A 2 7.35 -14.94 2.54
CA ALA A 2 6.30 -15.53 1.70
C ALA A 2 6.15 -14.86 0.32
N ALA A 3 6.18 -13.52 0.24
CA ALA A 3 6.10 -12.79 -1.03
C ALA A 3 7.27 -13.13 -1.99
N HIS A 4 8.50 -13.15 -1.46
CA HIS A 4 9.71 -13.48 -2.23
C HIS A 4 9.67 -14.91 -2.75
N PHE A 5 9.25 -15.86 -1.91
CA PHE A 5 9.09 -17.25 -2.31
C PHE A 5 8.07 -17.38 -3.45
N ALA A 6 6.91 -16.75 -3.30
CA ALA A 6 5.85 -16.83 -4.29
C ALA A 6 6.28 -16.23 -5.64
N ARG A 7 6.94 -15.07 -5.62
CA ARG A 7 7.46 -14.42 -6.83
C ARG A 7 8.54 -15.24 -7.52
N THR A 8 9.53 -15.73 -6.78
CA THR A 8 10.68 -16.46 -7.37
C THR A 8 10.31 -17.85 -7.88
N ARG A 9 9.25 -18.46 -7.34
CA ARG A 9 8.78 -19.80 -7.76
C ARG A 9 7.51 -19.78 -8.60
N ASN A 10 7.06 -18.59 -9.01
CA ASN A 10 5.86 -18.39 -9.82
C ASN A 10 4.60 -19.04 -9.21
N VAL A 11 4.50 -18.99 -7.88
CA VAL A 11 3.34 -19.48 -7.12
C VAL A 11 2.32 -18.35 -7.02
N PRO A 12 1.02 -18.59 -7.26
CA PRO A 12 -0.01 -17.59 -7.08
C PRO A 12 0.01 -16.98 -5.68
N TYR A 13 0.02 -15.64 -5.60
CA TYR A 13 0.09 -14.89 -4.36
C TYR A 13 -1.09 -13.92 -4.26
N PHE A 14 -1.79 -13.94 -3.13
CA PHE A 14 -2.86 -13.00 -2.82
C PHE A 14 -2.58 -12.35 -1.47
N GLY A 15 -2.20 -11.07 -1.50
CA GLY A 15 -1.86 -10.29 -0.31
C GLY A 15 -3.00 -9.37 0.09
N ILE A 16 -3.57 -9.57 1.28
CA ILE A 16 -4.63 -8.71 1.82
C ILE A 16 -4.01 -7.69 2.77
N CYS A 17 -4.34 -6.40 2.61
CA CYS A 17 -3.91 -5.31 3.50
C CYS A 17 -2.39 -5.29 3.70
N PHE A 18 -1.90 -5.65 4.89
CA PHE A 18 -0.47 -5.71 5.18
C PHE A 18 0.29 -6.70 4.28
N GLY A 19 -0.36 -7.77 3.83
CA GLY A 19 0.21 -8.69 2.85
C GLY A 19 0.57 -8.00 1.53
N MET A 20 -0.29 -7.08 1.07
CA MET A 20 0.00 -6.25 -0.11
C MET A 20 1.23 -5.36 0.12
N GLN A 21 1.32 -4.73 1.30
CA GLN A 21 2.48 -3.89 1.65
C GLN A 21 3.79 -4.69 1.64
N MET A 22 3.77 -5.93 2.16
CA MET A 22 4.93 -6.82 2.12
C MET A 22 5.32 -7.22 0.70
N ALA A 23 4.36 -7.39 -0.20
CA ALA A 23 4.64 -7.65 -1.61
C ALA A 23 5.31 -6.44 -2.29
N VAL A 24 4.85 -5.22 -1.99
CA VAL A 24 5.48 -3.98 -2.48
C VAL A 24 6.92 -3.84 -1.98
N LEU A 25 7.17 -4.08 -0.69
CA LEU A 25 8.54 -4.03 -0.14
C LEU A 25 9.44 -5.08 -0.79
N GLU A 26 8.94 -6.29 -1.03
CA GLU A 26 9.72 -7.34 -1.71
C GLU A 26 10.07 -6.94 -3.14
N ALA A 27 9.09 -6.43 -3.90
CA ALA A 27 9.31 -5.94 -5.25
C ALA A 27 10.30 -4.76 -5.27
N ALA A 28 10.18 -3.82 -4.32
CA ALA A 28 11.11 -2.70 -4.21
C ALA A 28 12.56 -3.15 -3.94
N ARG A 29 12.74 -4.13 -3.04
CA ARG A 29 14.06 -4.66 -2.69
C ARG A 29 14.71 -5.45 -3.82
N HIS A 30 13.94 -6.29 -4.49
CA HIS A 30 14.49 -7.26 -5.44
C HIS A 30 14.37 -6.87 -6.91
N LEU A 31 13.36 -6.09 -7.29
CA LEU A 31 13.15 -5.64 -8.68
C LEU A 31 13.59 -4.21 -8.91
N ALA A 32 13.29 -3.29 -7.97
CA ALA A 32 13.64 -1.87 -8.11
C ALA A 32 15.05 -1.53 -7.57
N GLY A 33 15.73 -2.47 -6.92
CA GLY A 33 17.08 -2.30 -6.38
C GLY A 33 17.16 -1.48 -5.09
N ILE A 34 16.04 -1.18 -4.43
CA ILE A 34 15.99 -0.44 -3.17
C ILE A 34 16.15 -1.42 -2.00
N THR A 35 17.39 -1.83 -1.74
CA THR A 35 17.69 -2.92 -0.77
C THR A 35 17.24 -2.62 0.65
N ASP A 36 17.14 -1.35 1.02
CA ASP A 36 16.73 -0.86 2.35
C ASP A 36 15.25 -0.43 2.40
N ALA A 37 14.44 -0.78 1.38
CA ALA A 37 13.02 -0.41 1.36
C ALA A 37 12.31 -0.92 2.62
N THR A 38 11.64 -0.02 3.34
CA THR A 38 10.97 -0.30 4.61
C THR A 38 9.58 0.35 4.64
N SER A 39 8.81 0.05 5.69
CA SER A 39 7.57 0.78 6.00
C SER A 39 7.82 1.70 7.18
N THR A 40 7.17 2.86 7.23
CA THR A 40 7.23 3.74 8.41
C THR A 40 6.68 3.07 9.68
N GLU A 41 5.92 1.98 9.54
CA GLU A 41 5.46 1.15 10.66
C GLU A 41 6.62 0.45 11.40
N PHE A 42 7.71 0.12 10.70
CA PHE A 42 8.91 -0.50 11.28
C PHE A 42 9.96 0.52 11.75
N GLY A 43 9.71 1.82 11.53
CA GLY A 43 10.62 2.92 11.84
C GLY A 43 11.27 3.55 10.61
N LEU A 44 12.08 4.59 10.85
CA LEU A 44 12.73 5.42 9.80
C LEU A 44 14.10 4.88 9.35
N ALA A 45 14.43 3.64 9.68
CA ALA A 45 15.69 3.03 9.27
C ALA A 45 15.54 2.44 7.85
N GLY A 46 15.93 3.24 6.85
CA GLY A 46 15.90 2.87 5.41
C GLY A 46 14.95 3.72 4.59
N THR A 47 14.72 3.34 3.34
CA THR A 47 13.84 4.07 2.40
C THR A 47 12.36 3.69 2.64
N PRO A 48 11.50 4.57 3.16
CA PRO A 48 10.10 4.24 3.44
C PRO A 48 9.28 4.20 2.14
N VAL A 49 9.00 3.00 1.63
CA VAL A 49 8.19 2.78 0.42
C VAL A 49 6.70 2.72 0.74
N VAL A 50 6.36 2.28 1.95
CA VAL A 50 4.99 2.28 2.49
C VAL A 50 4.98 3.15 3.72
N GLY A 51 4.00 4.05 3.86
CA GLY A 51 4.02 4.98 4.96
C GLY A 51 2.65 5.46 5.40
N LEU A 52 2.61 6.13 6.55
CA LEU A 52 1.51 7.04 6.81
C LEU A 52 1.67 8.22 5.86
N MET A 53 0.63 8.55 5.10
CA MET A 53 0.57 9.84 4.41
C MET A 53 0.58 10.94 5.48
N THR A 54 1.76 11.46 5.79
CA THR A 54 1.98 12.63 6.65
C THR A 54 1.67 13.93 5.90
N GLU A 55 1.64 13.87 4.57
CA GLU A 55 1.26 14.96 3.69
C GLU A 55 -0.10 14.67 3.07
N TRP A 56 -1.10 15.41 3.51
CA TRP A 56 -2.40 15.49 2.85
C TRP A 56 -2.51 16.84 2.17
N ALA A 57 -2.63 16.85 0.85
CA ALA A 57 -3.10 18.02 0.12
C ALA A 57 -4.63 18.00 0.15
N LYS A 58 -5.23 18.84 0.99
CA LYS A 58 -6.67 19.13 0.93
C LYS A 58 -6.82 20.47 0.21
N GLY A 59 -6.79 20.43 -1.12
CA GLY A 59 -6.70 21.65 -1.95
C GLY A 59 -5.25 22.17 -2.04
N GLU A 60 -5.07 23.49 -2.01
CA GLU A 60 -3.75 24.16 -2.06
C GLU A 60 -2.97 24.13 -0.73
N VAL A 61 -3.52 23.50 0.31
CA VAL A 61 -2.90 23.44 1.64
C VAL A 61 -2.29 22.05 1.84
N LEU A 62 -0.96 22.02 1.86
CA LEU A 62 -0.16 20.87 2.31
C LEU A 62 -0.19 20.84 3.85
N GLU A 63 -1.07 20.02 4.43
CA GLU A 63 -0.98 19.72 5.86
C GLU A 63 0.16 18.71 6.09
N LYS A 64 1.28 19.20 6.63
CA LYS A 64 2.36 18.36 7.17
C LYS A 64 2.00 17.95 8.60
N ARG A 65 1.45 16.75 8.79
CA ARG A 65 1.24 16.18 10.13
C ARG A 65 2.46 15.36 10.52
N GLY A 66 3.18 15.82 11.55
CA GLY A 66 4.36 15.16 12.07
C GLY A 66 4.06 13.85 12.79
N ILE A 67 5.10 13.01 12.91
CA ILE A 67 5.14 11.74 13.65
C ILE A 67 4.63 11.83 15.11
N THR A 68 4.60 13.05 15.68
CA THR A 68 4.20 13.32 17.07
C THR A 68 2.72 13.64 17.24
N SER A 69 1.91 13.70 16.18
CA SER A 69 0.46 13.81 16.34
C SER A 69 -0.11 12.42 16.60
N ASP A 70 -0.79 12.24 17.74
CA ASP A 70 -1.38 10.99 18.27
C ASP A 70 -2.33 10.23 17.31
N LEU A 71 -2.52 10.73 16.09
CA LEU A 71 -3.44 10.24 15.07
C LEU A 71 -2.79 10.28 13.67
N GLY A 72 -1.57 9.77 13.55
CA GLY A 72 -0.89 9.63 12.26
C GLY A 72 -1.69 8.75 11.28
N GLY A 73 -2.19 9.37 10.21
CA GLY A 73 -3.03 8.76 9.16
C GLY A 73 -4.52 8.67 9.52
N THR A 74 -5.39 9.37 8.77
CA THR A 74 -6.84 9.17 8.89
C THR A 74 -7.18 7.74 8.50
N MET A 75 -7.77 6.99 9.44
CA MET A 75 -8.29 5.66 9.17
C MET A 75 -9.30 5.74 8.03
N ARG A 76 -9.07 5.02 6.92
CA ARG A 76 -10.19 4.76 6.01
C ARG A 76 -11.14 3.82 6.75
N LEU A 77 -12.36 4.27 6.97
CA LEU A 77 -13.42 3.49 7.57
C LEU A 77 -14.61 3.65 6.63
N GLY A 78 -15.16 2.54 6.16
CA GLY A 78 -16.27 2.53 5.22
C GLY A 78 -15.91 2.01 3.84
N ALA A 79 -16.91 2.05 2.96
CA ALA A 79 -16.79 1.62 1.59
C ALA A 79 -16.24 2.77 0.74
N TYR A 80 -15.15 2.51 0.02
CA TYR A 80 -14.53 3.47 -0.89
C TYR A 80 -14.64 2.93 -2.31
N GLU A 81 -14.94 3.82 -3.24
CA GLU A 81 -14.89 3.48 -4.65
C GLU A 81 -13.44 3.27 -5.08
N ALA A 82 -13.17 2.10 -5.66
CA ALA A 82 -11.91 1.78 -6.29
C ALA A 82 -12.15 1.67 -7.79
N PHE A 83 -11.39 2.47 -8.54
CA PHE A 83 -11.37 2.42 -10.00
C PHE A 83 -10.29 1.41 -10.44
N LEU A 84 -10.73 0.34 -11.09
CA LEU A 84 -9.85 -0.70 -11.61
C LEU A 84 -9.33 -0.29 -12.99
N ALA A 85 -8.05 -0.57 -13.25
CA ALA A 85 -7.44 -0.34 -14.56
C ALA A 85 -8.01 -1.33 -15.60
N GLU A 86 -8.17 -0.87 -16.85
CA GLU A 86 -8.88 -1.61 -17.91
C GLU A 86 -8.23 -2.96 -18.20
N ASP A 87 -6.90 -3.01 -18.25
CA ASP A 87 -6.13 -4.22 -18.56
C ASP A 87 -5.68 -4.99 -17.30
N SER A 88 -6.33 -4.74 -16.16
CA SER A 88 -5.98 -5.44 -14.92
C SER A 88 -6.76 -6.74 -14.77
N ARG A 89 -6.09 -7.81 -14.32
CA ARG A 89 -6.75 -9.08 -13.97
C ARG A 89 -7.89 -8.92 -12.96
N VAL A 90 -7.84 -7.88 -12.13
CA VAL A 90 -8.88 -7.59 -11.15
C VAL A 90 -10.17 -7.11 -11.83
N ALA A 91 -10.06 -6.29 -12.89
CA ALA A 91 -11.23 -5.85 -13.66
C ALA A 91 -11.92 -7.05 -14.34
N ASP A 92 -11.15 -8.00 -14.89
CA ASP A 92 -11.70 -9.22 -15.50
C ASP A 92 -12.45 -10.09 -14.48
N ILE A 93 -11.91 -10.23 -13.26
CA ILE A 93 -12.53 -11.03 -12.20
C ILE A 93 -13.84 -10.41 -11.72
N TYR A 94 -13.88 -9.09 -11.53
CA TYR A 94 -15.07 -8.39 -11.03
C TYR A 94 -16.11 -8.11 -12.12
N GLY A 95 -15.72 -8.13 -13.41
CA GLY A 95 -16.61 -7.81 -14.53
C GLY A 95 -17.10 -6.36 -14.58
N THR A 96 -16.56 -5.50 -13.70
CA THR A 96 -16.85 -4.07 -13.60
C THR A 96 -15.57 -3.34 -13.22
N ARG A 97 -15.55 -2.03 -13.49
CA ARG A 97 -14.38 -1.18 -13.25
C ARG A 97 -14.51 -0.29 -12.03
N VAL A 98 -15.72 -0.20 -11.48
CA VAL A 98 -15.99 0.56 -10.26
C VAL A 98 -16.50 -0.44 -9.25
N ILE A 99 -15.68 -0.66 -8.22
CA ILE A 99 -16.03 -1.54 -7.10
C ILE A 99 -16.03 -0.72 -5.81
N SER A 100 -16.81 -1.17 -4.83
CA SER A 100 -16.90 -0.53 -3.51
C SER A 100 -16.35 -1.50 -2.48
N GLU A 101 -15.17 -1.20 -1.94
CA GLU A 101 -14.46 -2.08 -1.02
C GLU A 101 -14.28 -1.41 0.35
N ARG A 102 -14.17 -2.23 1.40
CA ARG A 102 -13.95 -1.73 2.76
C ARG A 102 -12.46 -1.73 3.08
N HIS A 103 -11.94 -0.60 3.53
CA HIS A 103 -10.50 -0.40 3.73
C HIS A 103 -10.12 -0.23 5.21
N PRO A 104 -9.94 -1.28 6.03
CA PRO A 104 -9.52 -1.12 7.42
C PRO A 104 -7.99 -0.92 7.55
N HIS A 105 -7.41 0.06 6.84
CA HIS A 105 -5.96 0.31 6.89
C HIS A 105 -5.62 1.80 6.91
N ARG A 106 -4.52 2.15 7.62
CA ARG A 106 -4.01 3.52 7.79
C ARG A 106 -2.80 3.82 6.91
N TYR A 107 -1.92 2.84 6.74
CA TYR A 107 -0.72 2.94 5.92
C TYR A 107 -1.05 2.76 4.44
N ARG A 108 -0.43 3.59 3.60
CA ARG A 108 -0.60 3.63 2.15
C ARG A 108 0.74 3.55 1.45
#